data_AF-A0A8T7GDX7-F1
#
_entry.id   AF-A0A8T7GDX7-F1
#
_cell.length_a   1.000
_cell.length_b   1.000
_cell.length_c   1.000
_cell.angle_alpha   90.00
_cell.angle_beta   90.00
_cell.angle_gamma   90.00
#
_symmetry.space_group_name_H-M   'P 1'
#
loop_
_entity.id
_entity.type
_entity.pdbx_description
1 polymer ?
#
loop_
_entity_poly.entity_id
_entity_poly.type
_entity_poly.pdbx_seq_one_letter_code
_entity_poly.pdbx_strand_id
1 'polypeptide(L)'
;MAKVEFVVPSVLNKGQGERKLPVEAADLQEAFNKISDQMGEDFRRRVFDLNGKPRSLINIYVNGKNMRFAGGMTTALKDGDSVYILPAVAGGADLTSEELQRYSRQVMLEEIGFEGMEKLRSAKVCVVGAGGIGNPVVTQLAAMGVGKLRIVDRDVIEITNLHRQHLYTDDDIGRVKVEAAADRLRKMNPGVDIDPVPTSVTKYTAESIVKGFDVVIDALDSVDARYALNDACIKLGIPLIYAGALGMLGSVTTIIPDKTACLRCIFPALNEDDMPACSTEGVHPSILYLVGGIQVSEAVKIIIGVQPTLTNKLLYIDLNELSFERIQMFRQDECPACGTTRKLDDGVSAKQLIIEELCGRDRGKRTWTITPAQPSPINMPGIIKNAESLGYQVKTRGNLGITAINASRMSVSFLSSGAATIVGAKDEEDAVAVYKTFVNEV
;
A
#
# COMPACT_ATOMS: atom_id res chain seq x y z
N MET A 1 40.35 37.11 -12.51
CA MET A 1 39.30 36.06 -12.56
C MET A 1 39.71 35.09 -13.64
N ALA A 2 39.54 33.79 -13.41
CA ALA A 2 39.86 32.76 -14.38
C ALA A 2 38.68 32.53 -15.33
N LYS A 3 38.95 32.33 -16.62
CA LYS A 3 37.98 31.88 -17.63
C LYS A 3 37.82 30.38 -17.58
N VAL A 4 36.64 29.91 -17.16
CA VAL A 4 36.35 28.48 -16.98
C VAL A 4 35.10 28.06 -17.74
N GLU A 5 34.99 26.77 -18.05
CA GLU A 5 33.79 26.17 -18.61
C GLU A 5 33.00 25.46 -17.49
N PHE A 6 31.79 25.94 -17.18
CA PHE A 6 30.90 25.32 -16.20
C PHE A 6 29.90 24.41 -16.91
N VAL A 7 29.92 23.13 -16.55
CA VAL A 7 29.16 22.08 -17.22
C VAL A 7 28.00 21.65 -16.33
N VAL A 8 26.80 21.83 -16.85
CA VAL A 8 25.54 21.46 -16.19
C VAL A 8 24.94 20.25 -16.89
N PRO A 9 24.71 19.14 -16.17
CA PRO A 9 24.19 17.92 -16.76
C PRO A 9 22.72 18.10 -17.14
N SER A 10 22.26 17.29 -18.10
CA SER A 10 20.88 17.33 -18.62
C SER A 10 19.80 17.35 -17.53
N VAL A 11 19.99 16.58 -16.45
CA VAL A 11 19.07 16.49 -15.29
C VAL A 11 18.86 17.86 -14.62
N LEU A 12 19.89 18.69 -14.57
CA LEU A 12 19.84 20.04 -14.01
C LEU A 12 19.57 21.12 -15.08
N ASN A 13 19.51 20.73 -16.35
CA ASN A 13 19.20 21.57 -17.51
C ASN A 13 17.84 21.20 -18.16
N LYS A 14 16.85 20.86 -17.34
CA LYS A 14 15.47 20.57 -17.80
C LYS A 14 15.38 19.50 -18.91
N GLY A 15 16.32 18.55 -18.93
CA GLY A 15 16.35 17.47 -19.93
C GLY A 15 16.84 17.89 -21.33
N GLN A 16 17.31 19.13 -21.52
CA GLN A 16 17.73 19.65 -22.83
C GLN A 16 19.17 19.26 -23.22
N GLY A 17 19.71 18.20 -22.60
CA GLY A 17 21.11 17.80 -22.77
C GLY A 17 22.06 18.57 -21.87
N GLU A 18 23.33 18.17 -21.92
CA GLU A 18 24.41 18.87 -21.22
C GLU A 18 24.55 20.31 -21.73
N ARG A 19 24.72 21.25 -20.81
CA ARG A 19 24.90 22.66 -21.13
C ARG A 19 26.24 23.14 -20.61
N LYS A 20 27.04 23.71 -21.50
CA LYS A 20 28.35 24.30 -21.21
C LYS A 20 28.21 25.81 -21.17
N LEU A 21 28.58 26.40 -20.04
CA LEU A 21 28.42 27.82 -19.75
C LEU A 21 29.80 28.42 -19.47
N PRO A 22 30.31 29.31 -20.32
CA PRO A 22 31.54 30.03 -20.01
C PRO A 22 31.29 31.00 -18.85
N VAL A 23 32.16 31.00 -17.84
CA VAL A 23 32.07 31.90 -16.69
C VAL A 23 33.46 32.38 -16.28
N GLU A 24 33.56 33.64 -15.87
CA GLU A 24 34.77 34.20 -15.26
C GLU A 24 34.61 34.23 -13.74
N ALA A 25 35.49 33.55 -12.99
CA ALA A 25 35.42 33.51 -11.52
C ALA A 25 36.79 33.32 -10.88
N ALA A 26 36.97 33.79 -9.65
CA ALA A 26 38.19 33.55 -8.87
C ALA A 26 38.18 32.17 -8.19
N ASP A 27 37.01 31.72 -7.74
CA ASP A 27 36.82 30.44 -7.04
C ASP A 27 35.48 29.77 -7.41
N LEU A 28 35.26 28.56 -6.88
CA LEU A 28 34.02 27.81 -7.10
C LEU A 28 32.78 28.52 -6.57
N GLN A 29 32.85 29.23 -5.44
CA GLN A 29 31.70 29.91 -4.87
C GLN A 29 31.20 31.03 -5.79
N GLU A 30 32.12 31.82 -6.33
CA GLU A 30 31.81 32.87 -7.29
C GLU A 30 31.27 32.29 -8.60
N ALA A 31 31.85 31.20 -9.11
CA ALA A 31 31.37 30.52 -10.32
C ALA A 31 29.92 30.03 -10.15
N PHE A 32 29.63 29.38 -9.02
CA PHE A 32 28.29 28.88 -8.72
C PHE A 32 27.26 30.00 -8.63
N ASN A 33 27.58 31.11 -7.96
CA ASN A 33 26.69 32.26 -7.84
C ASN A 33 26.36 32.84 -9.24
N LYS A 34 27.37 33.06 -10.09
CA LYS A 34 27.18 33.60 -11.45
C LYS A 34 26.34 32.67 -12.33
N ILE A 35 26.58 31.36 -12.28
CA ILE A 35 25.79 30.38 -13.03
C ILE A 35 24.35 30.33 -12.52
N SER A 36 24.15 30.46 -11.21
CA SER A 36 22.83 30.58 -10.59
C SER A 36 22.04 31.75 -11.17
N ASP A 37 22.67 32.93 -11.24
CA ASP A 37 22.06 34.14 -11.79
C ASP A 37 21.74 33.97 -13.29
N GLN A 38 22.60 33.30 -14.04
CA GLN A 38 22.41 33.07 -15.48
C GLN A 38 21.32 32.03 -15.77
N MET A 39 21.19 30.99 -14.94
CA MET A 39 20.23 29.90 -15.13
C MET A 39 18.87 30.15 -14.47
N GLY A 40 18.81 31.11 -13.55
CA GLY A 40 17.61 31.57 -12.87
C GLY A 40 17.19 30.71 -11.68
N GLU A 41 16.09 31.13 -11.05
CA GLU A 41 15.60 30.60 -9.76
C GLU A 41 15.36 29.09 -9.71
N ASP A 42 14.94 28.47 -10.82
CA ASP A 42 14.70 27.01 -10.83
C ASP A 42 16.01 26.22 -10.67
N PHE A 43 17.09 26.65 -11.32
CA PHE A 43 18.40 26.03 -11.12
C PHE A 43 18.90 26.30 -9.71
N ARG A 44 18.78 27.55 -9.25
CA ARG A 44 19.17 27.96 -7.89
C ARG A 44 18.53 27.06 -6.84
N ARG A 45 17.22 26.84 -6.91
CA ARG A 45 16.47 25.98 -5.98
C ARG A 45 16.95 24.52 -5.97
N ARG A 46 17.35 23.98 -7.14
CA ARG A 46 17.81 22.59 -7.29
C ARG A 46 19.25 22.38 -6.81
N VAL A 47 20.09 23.40 -6.92
CA VAL A 47 21.53 23.28 -6.67
C VAL A 47 21.93 23.82 -5.30
N PHE A 48 21.24 24.82 -4.78
CA PHE A 48 21.56 25.46 -3.50
C PHE A 48 20.56 25.11 -2.38
N ASP A 49 21.05 25.13 -1.16
CA ASP A 49 20.26 25.11 0.07
C ASP A 49 19.76 26.51 0.46
N LEU A 50 18.99 26.60 1.56
CA LEU A 50 18.44 27.86 2.06
C LEU A 50 19.51 28.86 2.53
N ASN A 51 20.74 28.40 2.77
CA ASN A 51 21.87 29.23 3.21
C ASN A 51 22.76 29.67 2.03
N GLY A 52 22.35 29.38 0.79
CA GLY A 52 23.12 29.73 -0.41
C GLY A 52 24.37 28.88 -0.63
N LYS A 53 24.46 27.70 0.00
CA LYS A 53 25.52 26.72 -0.27
C LYS A 53 25.02 25.65 -1.23
N PRO A 54 25.88 25.05 -2.07
CA PRO A 54 25.47 23.89 -2.86
C PRO A 54 24.96 22.78 -1.95
N ARG A 55 23.84 22.16 -2.33
CA ARG A 55 23.25 21.04 -1.60
C ARG A 55 24.28 19.92 -1.48
N SER A 56 24.24 19.20 -0.35
CA SER A 56 25.12 18.04 -0.08
C SER A 56 25.06 16.96 -1.16
N LEU A 57 23.94 16.90 -1.89
CA LEU A 57 23.69 16.03 -3.03
C LEU A 57 24.22 16.56 -4.37
N ILE A 58 25.04 17.62 -4.40
CA ILE A 58 25.72 18.07 -5.62
C ILE A 58 27.22 17.81 -5.46
N ASN A 59 27.72 16.79 -6.17
CA ASN A 59 29.15 16.58 -6.32
C ASN A 59 29.73 17.59 -7.31
N ILE A 60 30.90 18.14 -6.97
CA ILE A 60 31.54 19.19 -7.74
C ILE A 60 32.93 18.71 -8.14
N TYR A 61 33.24 18.77 -9.42
CA TYR A 61 34.52 18.37 -9.98
C TYR A 61 35.18 19.55 -10.68
N VAL A 62 36.49 19.72 -10.50
CA VAL A 62 37.31 20.66 -11.29
C VAL A 62 38.37 19.84 -12.00
N ASN A 63 38.39 19.87 -13.33
CA ASN A 63 39.27 19.05 -14.18
C ASN A 63 39.25 17.56 -13.78
N GLY A 64 38.07 17.03 -13.47
CA GLY A 64 37.88 15.63 -13.06
C GLY A 64 38.22 15.31 -11.59
N LYS A 65 38.78 16.24 -10.81
CA LYS A 65 39.05 16.05 -9.38
C LYS A 65 37.83 16.46 -8.55
N ASN A 66 37.35 15.60 -7.66
CA ASN A 66 36.22 15.91 -6.78
C ASN A 66 36.65 16.88 -5.66
N MET A 67 35.95 18.01 -5.55
CA MET A 67 36.31 19.11 -4.66
C MET A 67 35.93 18.89 -3.20
N ARG A 68 35.08 17.89 -2.91
CA ARG A 68 34.76 17.47 -1.53
C ARG A 68 35.98 16.92 -0.78
N PHE A 69 36.92 16.32 -1.51
CA PHE A 69 38.18 15.80 -0.97
C PHE A 69 39.35 16.78 -1.15
N ALA A 70 39.06 18.03 -1.51
CA ALA A 70 40.05 19.08 -1.76
C ALA A 70 39.60 20.40 -1.08
N GLY A 71 39.85 21.55 -1.71
CA GLY A 71 39.55 22.87 -1.16
C GLY A 71 38.07 23.25 -1.10
N GLY A 72 37.14 22.36 -1.49
CA GLY A 72 35.70 22.65 -1.47
C GLY A 72 35.34 23.89 -2.29
N MET A 73 34.40 24.70 -1.78
CA MET A 73 33.91 25.91 -2.45
C MET A 73 34.92 27.05 -2.53
N THR A 74 35.98 27.03 -1.72
CA THR A 74 37.05 28.03 -1.74
C THR A 74 38.20 27.65 -2.67
N THR A 75 38.02 26.60 -3.48
CA THR A 75 39.03 26.20 -4.47
C THR A 75 39.19 27.29 -5.53
N ALA A 76 40.40 27.83 -5.64
CA ALA A 76 40.77 28.81 -6.66
C ALA A 76 40.78 28.17 -8.06
N LEU A 77 40.23 28.89 -9.04
CA LEU A 77 40.12 28.46 -10.43
C LEU A 77 41.24 29.06 -11.30
N LYS A 78 41.60 28.36 -12.38
CA LYS A 78 42.61 28.76 -13.38
C LYS A 78 42.00 28.84 -14.76
N ASP A 79 42.61 29.65 -15.63
CA ASP A 79 42.18 29.77 -17.03
C ASP A 79 42.20 28.39 -17.71
N GLY A 80 41.07 28.04 -18.33
CA GLY A 80 40.87 26.76 -19.00
C GLY A 80 40.34 25.64 -18.11
N ASP A 81 40.11 25.88 -16.81
CA ASP A 81 39.51 24.87 -15.95
C ASP A 81 38.08 24.51 -16.42
N SER A 82 37.73 23.23 -16.29
CA SER A 82 36.37 22.74 -16.48
C SER A 82 35.76 22.37 -15.13
N VAL A 83 34.65 23.01 -14.79
CA VAL A 83 33.87 22.76 -13.58
C VAL A 83 32.66 21.91 -13.95
N TYR A 84 32.57 20.69 -13.42
CA TYR A 84 31.45 19.78 -13.67
C TYR A 84 30.65 19.59 -12.39
N ILE A 85 29.34 19.82 -12.45
CA ILE A 85 28.44 19.48 -11.35
C ILE A 85 27.73 18.18 -11.67
N LEU A 86 27.79 17.25 -10.75
CA LEU A 86 27.09 15.99 -10.86
C LEU A 86 26.19 15.91 -9.64
N PRO A 87 24.85 15.89 -9.76
CA PRO A 87 24.05 15.49 -8.63
C PRO A 87 24.60 14.14 -8.14
N ALA A 88 24.87 14.01 -6.85
CA ALA A 88 25.32 12.80 -6.20
C ALA A 88 24.24 11.74 -6.38
N VAL A 89 24.27 11.10 -7.54
CA VAL A 89 23.67 9.80 -7.79
C VAL A 89 24.63 8.82 -7.13
N ALA A 90 24.51 8.71 -5.81
CA ALA A 90 25.09 7.58 -5.10
C ALA A 90 24.28 6.35 -5.52
N GLY A 91 24.84 5.59 -6.46
CA GLY A 91 24.17 4.45 -7.10
C GLY A 91 23.47 4.87 -8.39
N GLY A 92 23.69 4.12 -9.47
CA GLY A 92 22.93 4.31 -10.69
C GLY A 92 21.44 4.33 -10.36
N ALA A 93 20.77 5.45 -10.63
CA ALA A 93 19.33 5.47 -10.61
C ALA A 93 18.89 4.65 -11.82
N ASP A 94 18.41 3.45 -11.57
CA ASP A 94 17.75 2.58 -12.54
C ASP A 94 16.39 3.17 -12.99
N LEU A 95 15.99 4.35 -12.48
CA LEU A 95 14.82 5.07 -12.95
C LEU A 95 15.04 5.53 -14.39
N THR A 96 14.17 5.05 -15.26
CA THR A 96 14.07 5.51 -16.65
C THR A 96 13.72 7.00 -16.71
N SER A 97 13.97 7.64 -17.85
CA SER A 97 13.59 9.05 -18.05
C SER A 97 12.08 9.28 -17.87
N GLU A 98 11.25 8.29 -18.22
CA GLU A 98 9.80 8.34 -18.02
C GLU A 98 9.42 8.27 -16.53
N GLU A 99 10.04 7.38 -15.76
CA GLU A 99 9.84 7.29 -14.32
C GLU A 99 10.29 8.57 -13.60
N LEU A 100 11.44 9.14 -13.99
CA LEU A 100 11.90 10.42 -13.46
C LEU A 100 10.93 11.56 -13.74
N GLN A 101 10.29 11.58 -14.92
CA GLN A 101 9.26 12.56 -15.24
C GLN A 101 8.00 12.34 -14.40
N ARG A 102 7.55 11.08 -14.25
CA ARG A 102 6.37 10.71 -13.45
C ARG A 102 6.55 11.05 -11.98
N TYR A 103 7.69 10.69 -11.39
CA TYR A 103 7.97 10.85 -9.95
C TYR A 103 8.70 12.15 -9.61
N SER A 104 8.81 13.09 -10.56
CA SER A 104 9.67 14.27 -10.41
C SER A 104 9.30 15.14 -9.21
N ARG A 105 8.04 15.11 -8.74
CA ARG A 105 7.61 15.88 -7.55
C ARG A 105 7.94 15.14 -6.26
N GLN A 106 7.93 13.81 -6.28
CA GLN A 106 8.25 12.96 -5.14
C GLN A 106 9.76 12.93 -4.88
N VAL A 107 10.57 12.83 -5.93
CA VAL A 107 12.04 12.86 -5.87
C VAL A 107 12.57 14.20 -5.31
N MET A 108 11.80 15.28 -5.43
CA MET A 108 12.18 16.60 -4.91
C MET A 108 11.91 16.77 -3.41
N LEU A 109 11.15 15.87 -2.79
CA LEU A 109 10.96 15.86 -1.34
C LEU A 109 12.25 15.43 -0.67
N GLU A 110 12.72 16.18 0.33
CA GLU A 110 13.95 15.89 1.05
C GLU A 110 13.88 14.53 1.77
N GLU A 111 12.68 14.19 2.25
CA GLU A 111 12.41 12.94 2.96
C GLU A 111 12.48 11.71 2.05
N ILE A 112 12.19 11.84 0.74
CA ILE A 112 12.20 10.72 -0.20
C ILE A 112 13.47 10.76 -1.05
N GLY A 113 13.70 11.84 -1.78
CA GLY A 113 14.84 11.95 -2.69
C GLY A 113 14.85 10.85 -3.77
N PHE A 114 16.00 10.72 -4.43
CA PHE A 114 16.23 9.62 -5.38
C PHE A 114 16.35 8.26 -4.67
N GLU A 115 17.05 8.21 -3.53
CA GLU A 115 17.28 6.97 -2.79
C GLU A 115 15.97 6.37 -2.24
N GLY A 116 15.10 7.20 -1.67
CA GLY A 116 13.79 6.74 -1.21
C GLY A 116 12.90 6.29 -2.37
N MET A 117 13.02 6.91 -3.55
CA MET A 117 12.31 6.47 -4.75
C MET A 117 12.80 5.09 -5.23
N GLU A 118 14.12 4.85 -5.23
CA GLU A 118 14.70 3.53 -5.54
C GLU A 118 14.25 2.45 -4.54
N LYS A 119 14.18 2.80 -3.25
CA LYS A 119 13.64 1.91 -2.21
C LYS A 119 12.16 1.61 -2.44
N LEU A 120 11.34 2.62 -2.78
CA LEU A 120 9.94 2.43 -3.14
C LEU A 120 9.78 1.50 -4.36
N ARG A 121 10.54 1.74 -5.44
CA ARG A 121 10.51 0.90 -6.65
C ARG A 121 10.94 -0.55 -6.38
N SER A 122 11.77 -0.78 -5.38
CA SER A 122 12.23 -2.12 -5.00
C SER A 122 11.31 -2.81 -3.99
N ALA A 123 10.43 -2.05 -3.32
CA ALA A 123 9.62 -2.54 -2.22
C ALA A 123 8.42 -3.39 -2.68
N LYS A 124 8.07 -4.34 -1.82
CA LYS A 124 6.90 -5.21 -1.92
C LYS A 124 5.95 -4.89 -0.76
N VAL A 125 4.78 -4.35 -1.07
CA VAL A 125 3.75 -4.02 -0.08
C VAL A 125 2.55 -4.94 -0.25
N CYS A 126 2.08 -5.51 0.87
CA CYS A 126 0.86 -6.32 0.91
C CYS A 126 -0.24 -5.52 1.60
N VAL A 127 -1.29 -5.16 0.86
CA VAL A 127 -2.48 -4.50 1.40
C VAL A 127 -3.59 -5.52 1.53
N VAL A 128 -4.08 -5.70 2.76
CA VAL A 128 -5.13 -6.65 3.09
C VAL A 128 -6.43 -5.88 3.32
N GLY A 129 -7.38 -6.08 2.43
CA GLY A 129 -8.60 -5.28 2.28
C GLY A 129 -8.48 -4.33 1.08
N ALA A 130 -9.42 -4.43 0.14
CA ALA A 130 -9.62 -3.51 -0.98
C ALA A 130 -10.94 -2.71 -0.84
N GLY A 131 -11.44 -2.62 0.40
CA GLY A 131 -12.62 -1.89 0.81
C GLY A 131 -12.37 -0.40 1.07
N GLY A 132 -13.11 0.19 2.00
CA GLY A 132 -13.10 1.65 2.24
C GLY A 132 -11.73 2.24 2.60
N ILE A 133 -10.98 1.59 3.50
CA ILE A 133 -9.61 2.00 3.88
C ILE A 133 -8.60 1.57 2.81
N GLY A 134 -8.75 0.36 2.27
CA GLY A 134 -7.82 -0.20 1.30
C GLY A 134 -7.77 0.57 -0.02
N ASN A 135 -8.91 1.10 -0.47
CA ASN A 135 -9.05 1.83 -1.73
C ASN A 135 -8.11 3.04 -1.85
N PRO A 136 -8.08 4.01 -0.89
CA PRO A 136 -7.10 5.08 -0.91
C PRO A 136 -5.66 4.61 -0.71
N VAL A 137 -5.44 3.52 0.05
CA VAL A 137 -4.09 2.98 0.29
C VAL A 137 -3.47 2.45 -1.00
N VAL A 138 -4.15 1.52 -1.69
CA VAL A 138 -3.61 0.91 -2.91
C VAL A 138 -3.45 1.93 -4.04
N THR A 139 -4.36 2.90 -4.12
CA THR A 139 -4.29 3.99 -5.10
C THR A 139 -3.05 4.84 -4.87
N GLN A 140 -2.79 5.28 -3.63
CA GLN A 140 -1.64 6.11 -3.32
C GLN A 140 -0.33 5.34 -3.51
N LEU A 141 -0.20 4.12 -2.99
CA LEU A 141 1.04 3.34 -3.14
C LEU A 141 1.38 3.04 -4.60
N ALA A 142 0.38 2.69 -5.42
CA ALA A 142 0.60 2.49 -6.84
C ALA A 142 0.97 3.82 -7.54
N ALA A 143 0.35 4.94 -7.18
CA ALA A 143 0.71 6.25 -7.73
C ALA A 143 2.11 6.71 -7.32
N MET A 144 2.55 6.36 -6.11
CA MET A 144 3.89 6.64 -5.56
C MET A 144 4.99 5.73 -6.16
N GLY A 145 4.63 4.72 -6.95
CA GLY A 145 5.59 3.86 -7.64
C GLY A 145 6.24 2.80 -6.76
N VAL A 146 5.47 2.19 -5.85
CA VAL A 146 5.92 0.97 -5.17
C VAL A 146 6.22 -0.14 -6.18
N GLY A 147 7.25 -0.96 -5.97
CA GLY A 147 7.66 -2.00 -6.92
C GLY A 147 6.60 -3.07 -7.16
N LYS A 148 6.15 -3.69 -6.08
CA LYS A 148 5.09 -4.71 -6.10
C LYS A 148 4.02 -4.39 -5.07
N LEU A 149 2.76 -4.46 -5.50
CA LEU A 149 1.60 -4.25 -4.66
C LEU A 149 0.68 -5.46 -4.72
N ARG A 150 0.70 -6.26 -3.63
CA ARG A 150 -0.29 -7.32 -3.44
C ARG A 150 -1.55 -6.74 -2.80
N ILE A 151 -2.69 -7.10 -3.37
CA ILE A 151 -4.00 -6.65 -2.89
C ILE A 151 -4.82 -7.89 -2.58
N VAL A 152 -5.22 -8.04 -1.32
CA VAL A 152 -5.95 -9.22 -0.85
C VAL A 152 -7.35 -8.81 -0.42
N ASP A 153 -8.37 -9.38 -1.03
CA ASP A 153 -9.77 -9.19 -0.65
C ASP A 153 -10.57 -10.37 -1.21
N ARG A 154 -11.63 -10.77 -0.51
CA ARG A 154 -12.49 -11.89 -0.91
C ARG A 154 -13.80 -11.44 -1.54
N ASP A 155 -14.11 -10.16 -1.47
CA ASP A 155 -15.44 -9.67 -1.81
C ASP A 155 -15.57 -9.35 -3.30
N VAL A 156 -16.84 -9.26 -3.69
CA VAL A 156 -17.27 -8.61 -4.93
C VAL A 156 -17.78 -7.20 -4.64
N ILE A 157 -17.84 -6.38 -5.69
CA ILE A 157 -18.28 -4.99 -5.61
C ILE A 157 -19.80 -4.93 -5.50
N GLU A 158 -20.29 -4.19 -4.51
CA GLU A 158 -21.71 -3.89 -4.34
C GLU A 158 -22.01 -2.39 -4.50
N ILE A 159 -23.25 -2.04 -4.84
CA ILE A 159 -23.68 -0.64 -4.94
C ILE A 159 -23.45 0.15 -3.65
N THR A 160 -23.63 -0.50 -2.49
CA THR A 160 -23.41 0.08 -1.15
C THR A 160 -21.94 0.44 -0.90
N ASN A 161 -21.01 -0.04 -1.73
CA ASN A 161 -19.59 0.23 -1.62
C ASN A 161 -19.18 1.53 -2.33
N LEU A 162 -19.92 1.93 -3.38
CA LEU A 162 -19.50 2.97 -4.33
C LEU A 162 -19.37 4.36 -3.69
N HIS A 163 -20.09 4.65 -2.60
CA HIS A 163 -20.00 5.94 -1.90
C HIS A 163 -18.64 6.17 -1.20
N ARG A 164 -17.82 5.13 -1.01
CA ARG A 164 -16.53 5.22 -0.29
C ARG A 164 -15.37 4.50 -0.96
N GLN A 165 -15.60 3.71 -2.01
CA GLN A 165 -14.60 2.88 -2.69
C GLN A 165 -14.42 3.35 -4.14
N HIS A 166 -13.73 4.48 -4.32
CA HIS A 166 -13.71 5.24 -5.57
C HIS A 166 -12.93 4.60 -6.73
N LEU A 167 -12.16 3.53 -6.49
CA LEU A 167 -11.71 2.66 -7.59
C LEU A 167 -12.86 1.91 -8.28
N TYR A 168 -14.08 1.89 -7.76
CA TYR A 168 -15.16 1.10 -8.36
C TYR A 168 -16.26 2.00 -8.92
N THR A 169 -16.95 1.51 -9.94
CA THR A 169 -18.05 2.20 -10.63
C THR A 169 -19.27 1.28 -10.73
N ASP A 170 -20.43 1.81 -11.14
CA ASP A 170 -21.64 1.01 -11.36
C ASP A 170 -21.41 -0.16 -12.32
N ASP A 171 -20.53 0.00 -13.33
CA ASP A 171 -20.18 -1.04 -14.30
C ASP A 171 -19.39 -2.21 -13.69
N ASP A 172 -18.86 -2.05 -12.47
CA ASP A 172 -18.11 -3.11 -11.79
C ASP A 172 -18.95 -3.91 -10.79
N ILE A 173 -20.23 -3.58 -10.59
CA ILE A 173 -21.07 -4.29 -9.62
C ILE A 173 -21.07 -5.79 -9.92
N GLY A 174 -20.75 -6.59 -8.91
CA GLY A 174 -20.59 -8.04 -8.98
C GLY A 174 -19.23 -8.53 -9.49
N ARG A 175 -18.28 -7.65 -9.87
CA ARG A 175 -16.90 -8.05 -10.17
C ARG A 175 -16.12 -8.24 -8.87
N VAL A 176 -15.10 -9.11 -8.90
CA VAL A 176 -14.17 -9.30 -7.78
C VAL A 176 -13.41 -8.00 -7.52
N LYS A 177 -13.38 -7.53 -6.25
CA LYS A 177 -12.77 -6.24 -5.87
C LYS A 177 -11.30 -6.15 -6.29
N VAL A 178 -10.50 -7.16 -5.94
CA VAL A 178 -9.06 -7.15 -6.27
C VAL A 178 -8.79 -7.18 -7.77
N GLU A 179 -9.66 -7.81 -8.56
CA GLU A 179 -9.52 -7.85 -10.02
C GLU A 179 -9.80 -6.47 -10.62
N ALA A 180 -10.93 -5.86 -10.25
CA ALA A 180 -11.31 -4.53 -10.72
C ALA A 180 -10.34 -3.44 -10.25
N ALA A 181 -9.79 -3.57 -9.04
CA ALA A 181 -8.73 -2.70 -8.54
C ALA A 181 -7.45 -2.87 -9.37
N ALA A 182 -7.02 -4.11 -9.64
CA ALA A 182 -5.81 -4.38 -10.41
C ALA A 182 -5.87 -3.81 -11.83
N ASP A 183 -7.00 -3.96 -12.52
CA ASP A 183 -7.20 -3.38 -13.86
C ASP A 183 -7.02 -1.87 -13.89
N ARG A 184 -7.48 -1.18 -12.85
CA ARG A 184 -7.37 0.28 -12.74
C ARG A 184 -5.98 0.73 -12.34
N LEU A 185 -5.37 0.05 -11.37
CA LEU A 185 -4.03 0.41 -10.89
C LEU A 185 -2.97 0.17 -11.97
N ARG A 186 -3.08 -0.91 -12.77
CA ARG A 186 -2.19 -1.14 -13.93
C ARG A 186 -2.32 -0.05 -14.99
N LYS A 187 -3.53 0.48 -15.22
CA LYS A 187 -3.74 1.63 -16.13
C LYS A 187 -3.18 2.92 -15.55
N MET A 188 -3.33 3.13 -14.25
CA MET A 188 -2.86 4.32 -13.55
C MET A 188 -1.33 4.38 -13.52
N ASN A 189 -0.67 3.26 -13.18
CA ASN A 189 0.77 3.17 -13.17
C ASN A 189 1.26 1.80 -13.68
N PRO A 190 1.62 1.70 -14.97
CA PRO A 190 2.14 0.48 -15.57
C PRO A 190 3.47 0.00 -14.99
N GLY A 191 4.21 0.86 -14.28
CA GLY A 191 5.50 0.51 -13.67
C GLY A 191 5.40 -0.30 -12.38
N VAL A 192 4.18 -0.57 -11.88
CA VAL A 192 3.96 -1.32 -10.62
C VAL A 192 3.49 -2.75 -10.93
N ASP A 193 4.13 -3.74 -10.31
CA ASP A 193 3.66 -5.13 -10.33
C ASP A 193 2.44 -5.28 -9.40
N ILE A 194 1.25 -5.30 -10.00
CA ILE A 194 -0.01 -5.49 -9.26
C ILE A 194 -0.36 -6.98 -9.16
N ASP A 195 -0.42 -7.49 -7.94
CA ASP A 195 -0.67 -8.89 -7.58
C ASP A 195 -2.03 -9.05 -6.83
N PRO A 196 -3.15 -9.20 -7.55
CA PRO A 196 -4.47 -9.39 -6.94
C PRO A 196 -4.66 -10.82 -6.43
N VAL A 197 -5.03 -10.97 -5.15
CA VAL A 197 -5.25 -12.27 -4.49
C VAL A 197 -6.68 -12.35 -3.94
N PRO A 198 -7.60 -13.07 -4.61
CA PRO A 198 -9.01 -13.14 -4.22
C PRO A 198 -9.22 -14.21 -3.13
N THR A 199 -8.86 -13.91 -1.88
CA THR A 199 -8.94 -14.89 -0.76
C THR A 199 -9.25 -14.24 0.57
N SER A 200 -9.83 -15.01 1.49
CA SER A 200 -10.02 -14.60 2.88
C SER A 200 -8.72 -14.69 3.67
N VAL A 201 -8.54 -13.76 4.60
CA VAL A 201 -7.45 -13.82 5.59
C VAL A 201 -7.94 -14.55 6.82
N THR A 202 -7.28 -15.65 7.14
CA THR A 202 -7.60 -16.53 8.26
C THR A 202 -6.29 -16.99 8.89
N LYS A 203 -6.35 -17.66 10.04
CA LYS A 203 -5.15 -18.24 10.67
C LYS A 203 -4.41 -19.26 9.79
N TYR A 204 -5.07 -19.81 8.77
CA TYR A 204 -4.47 -20.79 7.84
C TYR A 204 -3.88 -20.14 6.60
N THR A 205 -4.42 -19.00 6.15
CA THR A 205 -4.02 -18.33 4.90
C THR A 205 -3.07 -17.16 5.14
N ALA A 206 -3.16 -16.49 6.29
CA ALA A 206 -2.46 -15.23 6.58
C ALA A 206 -0.93 -15.33 6.36
N GLU A 207 -0.28 -16.38 6.85
CA GLU A 207 1.16 -16.56 6.70
C GLU A 207 1.58 -16.62 5.22
N SER A 208 0.86 -17.38 4.40
CA SER A 208 1.15 -17.51 2.97
C SER A 208 0.93 -16.20 2.21
N ILE A 209 -0.02 -15.38 2.67
CA ILE A 209 -0.39 -14.11 2.06
C ILE A 209 0.71 -13.07 2.25
N VAL A 210 1.26 -12.95 3.46
CA VAL A 210 2.20 -11.88 3.81
C VAL A 210 3.67 -12.26 3.59
N LYS A 211 3.99 -13.55 3.45
CA LYS A 211 5.38 -14.02 3.33
C LYS A 211 6.12 -13.36 2.16
N GLY A 212 7.29 -12.80 2.46
CA GLY A 212 8.19 -12.21 1.47
C GLY A 212 7.88 -10.76 1.08
N PHE A 213 7.01 -10.09 1.85
CA PHE A 213 6.73 -8.66 1.73
C PHE A 213 7.49 -7.84 2.77
N ASP A 214 7.80 -6.59 2.44
CA ASP A 214 8.60 -5.69 3.28
C ASP A 214 7.75 -4.99 4.34
N VAL A 215 6.47 -4.73 4.03
CA VAL A 215 5.49 -4.15 4.94
C VAL A 215 4.08 -4.61 4.56
N VAL A 216 3.24 -4.82 5.58
CA VAL A 216 1.84 -5.19 5.45
C VAL A 216 0.96 -4.05 5.95
N ILE A 217 -0.11 -3.76 5.22
CA ILE A 217 -1.12 -2.78 5.59
C ILE A 217 -2.42 -3.51 5.86
N ASP A 218 -2.94 -3.35 7.07
CA ASP A 218 -4.22 -3.89 7.51
C ASP A 218 -5.34 -2.87 7.26
N ALA A 219 -6.17 -3.16 6.26
CA ALA A 219 -7.35 -2.42 5.90
C ALA A 219 -8.62 -3.30 6.01
N LEU A 220 -8.58 -4.31 6.90
CA LEU A 220 -9.68 -5.23 7.19
C LEU A 220 -10.74 -4.58 8.07
N ASP A 221 -11.94 -5.15 8.06
CA ASP A 221 -13.08 -4.76 8.89
C ASP A 221 -13.53 -5.86 9.86
N SER A 222 -12.85 -7.01 9.90
CA SER A 222 -13.09 -8.11 10.84
C SER A 222 -11.98 -8.25 11.87
N VAL A 223 -12.36 -8.46 13.13
CA VAL A 223 -11.47 -8.69 14.28
C VAL A 223 -10.64 -9.96 14.10
N ASP A 224 -11.27 -11.07 13.73
CA ASP A 224 -10.60 -12.36 13.59
C ASP A 224 -9.54 -12.34 12.48
N ALA A 225 -9.87 -11.74 11.35
CA ALA A 225 -8.95 -11.57 10.23
C ALA A 225 -7.74 -10.69 10.62
N ARG A 226 -7.98 -9.62 11.40
CA ARG A 226 -6.92 -8.73 11.91
C ARG A 226 -5.98 -9.45 12.86
N TYR A 227 -6.50 -10.26 13.77
CA TYR A 227 -5.64 -11.06 14.65
C TYR A 227 -4.84 -12.12 13.89
N ALA A 228 -5.45 -12.81 12.92
CA ALA A 228 -4.74 -13.75 12.07
C ALA A 228 -3.59 -13.06 11.30
N LEU A 229 -3.83 -11.86 10.78
CA LEU A 229 -2.83 -11.05 10.08
C LEU A 229 -1.72 -10.60 11.03
N ASN A 230 -2.07 -10.08 12.20
CA ASN A 230 -1.12 -9.70 13.26
C ASN A 230 -0.22 -10.87 13.63
N ASP A 231 -0.80 -12.03 13.92
CA ASP A 231 -0.05 -13.19 14.39
C ASP A 231 0.90 -13.72 13.29
N ALA A 232 0.48 -13.68 12.03
CA ALA A 232 1.33 -14.00 10.89
C ALA A 232 2.50 -13.02 10.71
N CYS A 233 2.24 -11.71 10.80
CA CYS A 233 3.27 -10.67 10.72
C CYS A 233 4.30 -10.77 11.87
N ILE A 234 3.83 -11.00 13.11
CA ILE A 234 4.70 -11.25 14.26
C ILE A 234 5.53 -12.52 14.05
N LYS A 235 4.92 -13.61 13.54
CA LYS A 235 5.63 -14.87 13.27
C LYS A 235 6.75 -14.70 12.24
N LEU A 236 6.52 -13.90 11.20
CA LEU A 236 7.45 -13.73 10.08
C LEU A 236 8.40 -12.52 10.24
N GLY A 237 8.25 -11.73 11.31
CA GLY A 237 9.05 -10.52 11.52
C GLY A 237 8.75 -9.40 10.54
N ILE A 238 7.53 -9.35 9.99
CA ILE A 238 7.12 -8.36 8.99
C ILE A 238 6.37 -7.19 9.66
N PRO A 239 6.77 -5.93 9.43
CA PRO A 239 6.04 -4.76 9.92
C PRO A 239 4.58 -4.74 9.46
N LEU A 240 3.67 -4.37 10.38
CA LEU A 240 2.24 -4.26 10.14
C LEU A 240 1.75 -2.86 10.50
N ILE A 241 0.96 -2.24 9.62
CA ILE A 241 0.32 -0.96 9.90
C ILE A 241 -1.18 -1.17 9.99
N TYR A 242 -1.69 -1.08 11.20
CA TYR A 242 -3.10 -1.24 11.52
C TYR A 242 -3.88 0.05 11.29
N ALA A 243 -5.08 -0.06 10.72
CA ALA A 243 -6.10 0.97 10.84
C ALA A 243 -7.49 0.39 11.08
N GLY A 244 -8.33 1.16 11.77
CA GLY A 244 -9.75 0.90 11.91
C GLY A 244 -10.55 2.19 11.81
N ALA A 245 -11.78 2.11 11.31
CA ALA A 245 -12.70 3.24 11.24
C ALA A 245 -14.13 2.80 11.46
N LEU A 246 -14.91 3.61 12.18
CA LEU A 246 -16.34 3.37 12.47
C LEU A 246 -17.02 4.73 12.65
N GLY A 247 -18.15 4.96 11.97
CA GLY A 247 -18.83 6.25 11.99
C GLY A 247 -17.90 7.39 11.55
N MET A 248 -17.60 8.29 12.48
CA MET A 248 -16.74 9.47 12.31
C MET A 248 -15.32 9.27 12.90
N LEU A 249 -15.06 8.10 13.47
CA LEU A 249 -13.88 7.80 14.27
C LEU A 249 -12.90 6.93 13.48
N GLY A 250 -11.61 7.18 13.68
CA GLY A 250 -10.52 6.45 13.05
C GLY A 250 -9.38 6.16 14.02
N SER A 251 -8.66 5.08 13.77
CA SER A 251 -7.49 4.70 14.56
C SER A 251 -6.38 4.16 13.66
N VAL A 252 -5.12 4.49 13.96
CA VAL A 252 -3.94 3.99 13.23
C VAL A 252 -2.78 3.71 14.19
N THR A 253 -2.07 2.60 14.00
CA THR A 253 -0.81 2.32 14.71
C THR A 253 0.17 1.52 13.85
N THR A 254 1.45 1.63 14.15
CA THR A 254 2.52 0.92 13.45
C THR A 254 3.15 -0.12 14.37
N ILE A 255 3.08 -1.38 13.97
CA ILE A 255 3.58 -2.54 14.70
C ILE A 255 4.87 -2.99 14.04
N ILE A 256 5.98 -2.92 14.80
CA ILE A 256 7.27 -3.50 14.41
C ILE A 256 7.48 -4.75 15.29
N PRO A 257 7.45 -5.97 14.71
CA PRO A 257 7.63 -7.20 15.46
C PRO A 257 8.85 -7.16 16.38
N ASP A 258 8.70 -7.76 17.56
CA ASP A 258 9.68 -7.83 18.65
C ASP A 258 10.14 -6.48 19.24
N LYS A 259 9.68 -5.33 18.72
CA LYS A 259 10.07 -3.99 19.18
C LYS A 259 8.93 -3.18 19.79
N THR A 260 7.69 -3.36 19.30
CA THR A 260 6.54 -2.57 19.73
C THR A 260 5.41 -3.42 20.29
N ALA A 261 4.41 -2.79 20.88
CA ALA A 261 3.12 -3.41 21.14
C ALA A 261 2.53 -3.96 19.84
N CYS A 262 2.00 -5.19 19.87
CA CYS A 262 1.23 -5.76 18.76
C CYS A 262 -0.27 -5.52 18.98
N LEU A 263 -1.11 -5.92 18.01
CA LEU A 263 -2.55 -5.70 18.11
C LEU A 263 -3.17 -6.36 19.35
N ARG A 264 -2.71 -7.56 19.73
CA ARG A 264 -3.14 -8.26 20.95
C ARG A 264 -2.66 -7.60 22.24
N CYS A 265 -1.58 -6.81 22.22
CA CYS A 265 -1.20 -6.00 23.37
C CYS A 265 -2.20 -4.85 23.59
N ILE A 266 -2.69 -4.27 22.50
CA ILE A 266 -3.57 -3.09 22.50
C ILE A 266 -5.01 -3.51 22.82
N PHE A 267 -5.48 -4.55 22.13
CA PHE A 267 -6.80 -5.12 22.29
C PHE A 267 -6.64 -6.61 22.60
N PRO A 268 -6.55 -7.04 23.87
CA PRO A 268 -6.28 -8.44 24.22
C PRO A 268 -7.51 -9.36 24.13
N ALA A 269 -8.71 -8.79 24.26
CA ALA A 269 -9.97 -9.52 24.38
C ALA A 269 -11.06 -8.95 23.44
N LEU A 270 -10.68 -8.39 22.29
CA LEU A 270 -11.66 -7.92 21.31
C LEU A 270 -12.36 -9.15 20.70
N ASN A 271 -13.69 -9.16 20.72
CA ASN A 271 -14.51 -10.16 20.05
C ASN A 271 -15.29 -9.48 18.92
N GLU A 272 -15.49 -10.20 17.82
CA GLU A 272 -16.32 -9.75 16.68
C GLU A 272 -17.76 -9.45 17.15
N ASP A 273 -18.32 -10.28 18.03
CA ASP A 273 -19.69 -10.11 18.55
C ASP A 273 -19.89 -8.83 19.38
N ASP A 274 -18.81 -8.28 19.94
CA ASP A 274 -18.83 -7.08 20.78
C ASP A 274 -18.64 -5.78 19.97
N MET A 275 -18.32 -5.90 18.68
CA MET A 275 -17.99 -4.75 17.82
C MET A 275 -19.21 -4.31 17.00
N PRO A 276 -19.59 -3.02 17.02
CA PRO A 276 -20.61 -2.51 16.13
C PRO A 276 -20.16 -2.63 14.68
N ALA A 277 -21.02 -3.14 13.80
CA ALA A 277 -20.68 -3.27 12.39
C ALA A 277 -20.78 -1.92 11.65
N CYS A 278 -19.92 -1.71 10.66
CA CYS A 278 -20.06 -0.56 9.75
C CYS A 278 -21.42 -0.54 9.02
N SER A 279 -22.07 -1.69 8.86
CA SER A 279 -23.41 -1.80 8.27
C SER A 279 -24.52 -1.27 9.18
N THR A 280 -24.30 -1.21 10.49
CA THR A 280 -25.27 -0.70 11.47
C THR A 280 -24.98 0.75 11.85
N GLU A 281 -23.72 1.10 12.09
CA GLU A 281 -23.33 2.45 12.52
C GLU A 281 -23.05 3.41 11.35
N GLY A 282 -22.82 2.88 10.15
CA GLY A 282 -22.32 3.65 9.02
C GLY A 282 -20.84 4.03 9.16
N VAL A 283 -20.29 4.65 8.12
CA VAL A 283 -18.91 5.15 8.12
C VAL A 283 -18.76 6.32 7.15
N HIS A 284 -18.12 7.39 7.61
CA HIS A 284 -17.90 8.59 6.80
C HIS A 284 -16.74 8.37 5.80
N PRO A 285 -16.90 8.65 4.49
CA PRO A 285 -15.83 8.43 3.51
C PRO A 285 -14.50 9.11 3.87
N SER A 286 -14.55 10.35 4.40
CA SER A 286 -13.33 11.09 4.76
C SER A 286 -12.49 10.42 5.84
N ILE A 287 -13.10 9.73 6.82
CA ILE A 287 -12.28 9.10 7.88
C ILE A 287 -11.45 7.95 7.31
N LEU A 288 -12.00 7.23 6.32
CA LEU A 288 -11.31 6.14 5.62
C LEU A 288 -10.10 6.64 4.83
N TYR A 289 -10.23 7.80 4.19
CA TYR A 289 -9.13 8.44 3.46
C TYR A 289 -8.05 8.99 4.39
N LEU A 290 -8.44 9.54 5.54
CA LEU A 290 -7.49 10.01 6.54
C LEU A 290 -6.66 8.85 7.11
N VAL A 291 -7.31 7.81 7.63
CA VAL A 291 -6.59 6.66 8.18
C VAL A 291 -5.75 5.97 7.10
N GLY A 292 -6.28 5.80 5.89
CA GLY A 292 -5.56 5.19 4.77
C GLY A 292 -4.34 6.00 4.32
N GLY A 293 -4.46 7.33 4.22
CA GLY A 293 -3.31 8.21 3.91
C GLY A 293 -2.22 8.16 4.99
N ILE A 294 -2.60 8.05 6.26
CA ILE A 294 -1.65 7.89 7.37
C ILE A 294 -0.97 6.52 7.32
N GLN A 295 -1.70 5.45 6.96
CA GLN A 295 -1.09 4.13 6.74
C GLN A 295 -0.03 4.18 5.63
N VAL A 296 -0.32 4.85 4.52
CA VAL A 296 0.64 5.05 3.42
C VAL A 296 1.86 5.81 3.90
N SER A 297 1.68 6.89 4.69
CA SER A 297 2.79 7.67 5.25
C SER A 297 3.71 6.81 6.13
N GLU A 298 3.15 5.98 7.01
CA GLU A 298 3.93 5.09 7.86
C GLU A 298 4.62 3.97 7.05
N ALA A 299 3.96 3.42 6.02
CA ALA A 299 4.53 2.41 5.13
C ALA A 299 5.75 2.95 4.38
N VAL A 300 5.63 4.17 3.83
CA VAL A 300 6.71 4.83 3.11
C VAL A 300 7.90 5.03 4.04
N LYS A 301 7.71 5.49 5.28
CA LYS A 301 8.81 5.63 6.26
C LYS A 301 9.55 4.30 6.47
N ILE A 302 8.81 3.20 6.67
CA ILE A 302 9.41 1.87 6.82
C ILE A 302 10.26 1.53 5.58
N ILE A 303 9.69 1.68 4.39
CA ILE A 303 10.35 1.34 3.11
C ILE A 303 11.64 2.14 2.91
N ILE A 304 11.62 3.44 3.19
CA ILE A 304 12.78 4.31 2.97
C ILE A 304 13.83 4.23 4.09
N GLY A 305 13.54 3.49 5.18
CA GLY A 305 14.44 3.32 6.33
C GLY A 305 14.33 4.41 7.40
N VAL A 306 13.22 5.14 7.43
CA VAL A 306 12.91 6.16 8.45
C VAL A 306 12.05 5.53 9.55
N GLN A 307 12.30 5.91 10.81
CA GLN A 307 11.52 5.40 11.94
C GLN A 307 10.04 5.84 11.82
N PRO A 308 9.07 4.92 11.91
CA PRO A 308 7.66 5.28 11.85
C PRO A 308 7.23 6.11 13.08
N THR A 309 6.25 6.99 12.91
CA THR A 309 5.83 7.92 13.97
C THR A 309 4.89 7.26 14.98
N LEU A 310 4.13 6.24 14.57
CA LEU A 310 3.08 5.60 15.35
C LEU A 310 3.51 4.28 16.01
N THR A 311 4.82 4.02 16.11
CA THR A 311 5.32 2.92 16.94
C THR A 311 4.99 3.18 18.42
N ASN A 312 4.39 2.18 19.09
CA ASN A 312 3.92 2.29 20.49
C ASN A 312 2.93 3.45 20.73
N LYS A 313 2.22 3.90 19.69
CA LYS A 313 1.21 4.95 19.80
C LYS A 313 0.01 4.57 18.95
N LEU A 314 -1.18 4.68 19.52
CA LEU A 314 -2.43 4.64 18.76
C LEU A 314 -2.81 6.08 18.45
N LEU A 315 -2.81 6.45 17.17
CA LEU A 315 -3.43 7.70 16.74
C LEU A 315 -4.93 7.48 16.70
N TYR A 316 -5.67 8.28 17.46
CA TYR A 316 -7.12 8.34 17.45
C TYR A 316 -7.56 9.63 16.75
N ILE A 317 -8.53 9.52 15.84
CA ILE A 317 -9.00 10.61 15.00
C ILE A 317 -10.52 10.71 15.18
N ASP A 318 -11.01 11.89 15.54
CA ASP A 318 -12.43 12.18 15.61
C ASP A 318 -12.79 13.30 14.63
N LEU A 319 -13.60 13.00 13.62
CA LEU A 319 -14.03 13.99 12.64
C LEU A 319 -15.11 14.95 13.15
N ASN A 320 -15.82 14.65 14.23
CA ASN A 320 -16.80 15.58 14.80
C ASN A 320 -16.09 16.80 15.38
N GLU A 321 -14.99 16.57 16.08
CA GLU A 321 -14.18 17.61 16.73
C GLU A 321 -12.94 18.01 15.91
N LEU A 322 -12.69 17.32 14.80
CA LEU A 322 -11.44 17.41 14.01
C LEU A 322 -10.19 17.25 14.90
N SER A 323 -10.22 16.27 15.80
CA SER A 323 -9.15 16.03 16.77
C SER A 323 -8.24 14.88 16.35
N PHE A 324 -6.97 14.97 16.76
CA PHE A 324 -5.93 13.97 16.51
C PHE A 324 -5.16 13.71 17.81
N GLU A 325 -5.50 12.63 18.48
CA GLU A 325 -4.95 12.28 19.79
C GLU A 325 -4.00 11.10 19.69
N ARG A 326 -2.87 11.15 20.40
CA ARG A 326 -1.91 10.05 20.46
C ARG A 326 -2.00 9.39 21.82
N ILE A 327 -2.46 8.15 21.84
CA ILE A 327 -2.56 7.33 23.03
C ILE A 327 -1.32 6.44 23.11
N GLN A 328 -0.58 6.50 24.21
CA GLN A 328 0.63 5.71 24.41
C GLN A 328 0.28 4.23 24.63
N MET A 329 0.93 3.34 23.88
CA MET A 329 0.76 1.89 23.94
C MET A 329 2.00 1.22 24.52
N PHE A 330 1.81 0.04 25.13
CA PHE A 330 2.89 -0.70 25.78
C PHE A 330 2.86 -2.16 25.35
N ARG A 331 4.02 -2.68 24.93
CA ARG A 331 4.20 -4.12 24.69
C ARG A 331 4.05 -4.86 26.02
N GLN A 332 3.34 -6.00 25.98
CA GLN A 332 3.10 -6.84 27.15
C GLN A 332 3.96 -8.10 27.06
N ASP A 333 4.62 -8.49 28.15
CA ASP A 333 5.46 -9.69 28.18
C ASP A 333 4.62 -10.97 28.19
N GLU A 334 3.39 -10.90 28.71
CA GLU A 334 2.41 -11.98 28.75
C GLU A 334 1.57 -12.08 27.47
N CYS A 335 1.83 -11.24 26.46
CA CYS A 335 1.05 -11.24 25.23
C CYS A 335 1.12 -12.60 24.52
N PRO A 336 -0.02 -13.22 24.16
CA PRO A 336 -0.02 -14.54 23.53
C PRO A 336 0.61 -14.57 22.12
N ALA A 337 0.69 -13.43 21.44
CA ALA A 337 1.29 -13.33 20.11
C ALA A 337 2.78 -12.94 20.15
N CYS A 338 3.13 -11.85 20.83
CA CYS A 338 4.49 -11.29 20.78
C CYS A 338 5.23 -11.33 22.12
N GLY A 339 4.62 -11.86 23.19
CA GLY A 339 5.20 -11.96 24.52
C GLY A 339 6.26 -13.06 24.65
N THR A 340 6.92 -13.13 25.79
CA THR A 340 7.97 -14.13 26.08
C THR A 340 7.40 -15.53 26.27
N THR A 341 6.12 -15.62 26.65
CA THR A 341 5.39 -16.89 26.86
C THR A 341 4.65 -17.37 25.61
N ARG A 342 4.93 -16.78 24.44
CA ARG A 342 4.31 -17.15 23.16
C ARG A 342 4.34 -18.67 22.98
N LYS A 343 3.17 -19.29 22.97
CA LYS A 343 3.02 -20.66 22.49
C LYS A 343 2.96 -20.60 20.97
N LEU A 344 3.91 -21.25 20.31
CA LEU A 344 3.75 -21.56 18.89
C LEU A 344 2.49 -22.42 18.79
N ASP A 345 1.51 -22.00 18.00
CA ASP A 345 0.31 -22.81 17.79
C ASP A 345 0.71 -24.01 16.91
N ASP A 346 0.68 -25.22 17.48
CA ASP A 346 1.29 -26.45 16.95
C ASP A 346 0.48 -27.09 15.79
N GLY A 347 -0.12 -26.26 14.94
CA GLY A 347 -0.94 -26.72 13.82
C GLY A 347 -2.31 -27.21 14.27
N VAL A 348 -3.25 -26.28 14.44
CA VAL A 348 -4.67 -26.65 14.56
C VAL A 348 -5.10 -27.37 13.28
N SER A 349 -5.69 -28.56 13.40
CA SER A 349 -6.27 -29.26 12.25
C SER A 349 -7.30 -28.35 11.60
N ALA A 350 -7.08 -27.94 10.36
CA ALA A 350 -7.97 -27.01 9.72
C ALA A 350 -9.32 -27.65 9.47
N LYS A 351 -10.42 -26.98 9.86
CA LYS A 351 -11.75 -27.30 9.30
C LYS A 351 -11.63 -27.21 7.78
N GLN A 352 -12.19 -28.15 7.02
CA GLN A 352 -12.09 -28.11 5.55
C GLN A 352 -12.66 -26.82 4.96
N LEU A 353 -13.76 -26.32 5.53
CA LEU A 353 -14.40 -25.06 5.18
C LEU A 353 -14.53 -24.16 6.41
N ILE A 354 -14.27 -22.87 6.22
CA ILE A 354 -14.46 -21.78 7.17
C ILE A 354 -15.67 -21.00 6.69
N ILE A 355 -16.66 -20.83 7.57
CA ILE A 355 -17.95 -20.23 7.22
C ILE A 355 -18.17 -19.04 8.14
N GLU A 356 -18.46 -17.88 7.55
CA GLU A 356 -18.67 -16.63 8.28
C GLU A 356 -19.87 -15.89 7.70
N GLU A 357 -20.78 -15.41 8.55
CA GLU A 357 -21.83 -14.49 8.15
C GLU A 357 -21.26 -13.07 8.10
N LEU A 358 -21.48 -12.37 7.00
CA LEU A 358 -21.18 -10.94 6.91
C LEU A 358 -22.33 -10.12 7.51
N CYS A 359 -21.98 -9.10 8.29
CA CYS A 359 -22.95 -8.15 8.85
C CYS A 359 -23.63 -7.30 7.76
N GLY A 360 -23.04 -7.21 6.55
CA GLY A 360 -23.64 -6.55 5.40
C GLY A 360 -24.91 -7.25 4.93
N ARG A 361 -25.96 -6.46 4.64
CA ARG A 361 -27.24 -6.96 4.12
C ARG A 361 -27.44 -6.47 2.70
N ASP A 362 -27.09 -7.29 1.71
CA ASP A 362 -27.39 -6.94 0.30
C ASP A 362 -28.91 -7.08 0.08
N ARG A 363 -29.57 -5.93 -0.11
CA ARG A 363 -31.04 -5.82 -0.25
C ARG A 363 -31.81 -6.47 0.91
N GLY A 364 -31.28 -6.36 2.13
CA GLY A 364 -31.90 -6.94 3.33
C GLY A 364 -31.67 -8.45 3.52
N LYS A 365 -30.88 -9.10 2.65
CA LYS A 365 -30.59 -10.53 2.73
C LYS A 365 -29.32 -10.80 3.54
N ARG A 366 -29.26 -11.96 4.20
CA ARG A 366 -28.04 -12.44 4.87
C ARG A 366 -27.00 -12.81 3.83
N THR A 367 -25.74 -12.57 4.15
CA THR A 367 -24.60 -12.88 3.28
C THR A 367 -23.65 -13.81 4.03
N TRP A 368 -23.28 -14.91 3.39
CA TRP A 368 -22.39 -15.91 3.94
C TRP A 368 -21.15 -16.03 3.08
N THR A 369 -20.00 -16.17 3.71
CA THR A 369 -18.74 -16.45 3.04
C THR A 369 -18.30 -17.85 3.40
N ILE A 370 -17.84 -18.60 2.41
CA ILE A 370 -17.35 -19.97 2.56
C ILE A 370 -15.95 -19.99 1.98
N THR A 371 -14.97 -20.28 2.82
CA THR A 371 -13.55 -20.28 2.45
C THR A 371 -12.95 -21.65 2.72
N PRO A 372 -12.40 -22.34 1.72
CA PRO A 372 -11.56 -23.50 1.94
C PRO A 372 -10.37 -23.16 2.83
N ALA A 373 -10.04 -23.99 3.82
CA ALA A 373 -8.91 -23.71 4.70
C ALA A 373 -7.55 -23.73 3.99
N GLN A 374 -7.47 -24.42 2.86
CA GLN A 374 -6.36 -24.33 1.93
C GLN A 374 -6.94 -23.91 0.58
N PRO A 375 -6.28 -22.98 -0.16
CA PRO A 375 -6.73 -22.62 -1.50
C PRO A 375 -6.95 -23.87 -2.34
N SER A 376 -8.17 -24.02 -2.86
CA SER A 376 -8.56 -25.15 -3.68
C SER A 376 -9.06 -24.59 -5.01
N PRO A 377 -8.19 -24.48 -6.03
CA PRO A 377 -8.58 -23.94 -7.32
C PRO A 377 -9.83 -24.65 -7.85
N ILE A 378 -10.84 -23.86 -8.22
CA ILE A 378 -12.11 -24.37 -8.73
C ILE A 378 -12.14 -24.36 -10.26
N ASN A 379 -12.82 -25.35 -10.83
CA ASN A 379 -13.09 -25.41 -12.27
C ASN A 379 -14.14 -24.35 -12.65
N MET A 380 -13.71 -23.13 -12.93
CA MET A 380 -14.59 -22.00 -13.28
C MET A 380 -15.58 -22.33 -14.42
N PRO A 381 -15.16 -22.95 -15.54
CA PRO A 381 -16.11 -23.43 -16.56
C PRO A 381 -17.20 -24.37 -16.00
N GLY A 382 -16.83 -25.27 -15.09
CA GLY A 382 -17.77 -26.16 -14.41
C GLY A 382 -18.77 -25.40 -13.53
N ILE A 383 -18.29 -24.45 -12.72
CA ILE A 383 -19.17 -23.61 -11.88
C ILE A 383 -20.17 -22.81 -12.74
N ILE A 384 -19.73 -22.26 -13.88
CA ILE A 384 -20.62 -21.53 -14.80
C ILE A 384 -21.71 -22.47 -15.34
N LYS A 385 -21.35 -23.66 -15.80
CA LYS A 385 -22.31 -24.66 -16.30
C LYS A 385 -23.30 -25.06 -15.21
N ASN A 386 -22.82 -25.30 -13.99
CA ASN A 386 -23.65 -25.64 -12.85
C ASN A 386 -24.61 -24.48 -12.52
N ALA A 387 -24.13 -23.24 -12.52
CA ALA A 387 -24.98 -22.05 -12.32
C ALA A 387 -26.16 -22.03 -13.30
N GLU A 388 -25.90 -22.22 -14.59
CA GLU A 388 -26.93 -22.24 -15.64
C GLU A 388 -27.94 -23.38 -15.42
N SER A 389 -27.48 -24.59 -15.09
CA SER A 389 -28.34 -25.74 -14.79
C SER A 389 -29.24 -25.54 -13.56
N LEU A 390 -28.75 -24.78 -12.57
CA LEU A 390 -29.47 -24.44 -11.34
C LEU A 390 -30.39 -23.22 -11.51
N GLY A 391 -30.53 -22.70 -12.73
CA GLY A 391 -31.38 -21.55 -13.04
C GLY A 391 -30.82 -20.20 -12.61
N TYR A 392 -29.49 -20.10 -12.43
CA TYR A 392 -28.80 -18.83 -12.23
C TYR A 392 -28.37 -18.23 -13.57
N GLN A 393 -28.50 -16.91 -13.68
CA GLN A 393 -27.92 -16.12 -14.76
C GLN A 393 -26.56 -15.57 -14.33
N VAL A 394 -25.50 -15.85 -15.09
CA VAL A 394 -24.19 -15.23 -14.86
C VAL A 394 -24.27 -13.74 -15.18
N LYS A 395 -23.96 -12.91 -14.18
CA LYS A 395 -23.96 -11.44 -14.31
C LYS A 395 -22.59 -10.90 -14.62
N THR A 396 -21.56 -11.44 -13.98
CA THR A 396 -20.17 -11.04 -14.21
C THR A 396 -19.30 -12.27 -14.39
N ARG A 397 -18.31 -12.11 -15.28
CA ARG A 397 -17.28 -13.11 -15.54
C ARG A 397 -15.93 -12.40 -15.62
N GLY A 398 -15.07 -12.70 -14.66
CA GLY A 398 -13.67 -12.28 -14.62
C GLY A 398 -12.74 -13.47 -14.68
N ASN A 399 -11.44 -13.18 -14.64
CA ASN A 399 -10.38 -14.19 -14.53
C ASN A 399 -10.27 -14.72 -13.09
N LEU A 400 -10.60 -13.88 -12.10
CA LEU A 400 -10.45 -14.20 -10.68
C LEU A 400 -11.77 -14.59 -10.01
N GLY A 401 -12.90 -14.43 -10.68
CA GLY A 401 -14.19 -14.79 -10.13
C GLY A 401 -15.35 -14.71 -11.12
N ILE A 402 -16.47 -15.28 -10.71
CA ILE A 402 -17.77 -15.13 -11.37
C ILE A 402 -18.82 -14.73 -10.35
N THR A 403 -19.87 -14.05 -10.81
CA THR A 403 -21.08 -13.82 -10.00
C THR A 403 -22.30 -14.23 -10.79
N ALA A 404 -23.15 -15.07 -10.20
CA ALA A 404 -24.39 -15.54 -10.78
C ALA A 404 -25.58 -15.21 -9.86
N ILE A 405 -26.75 -14.95 -10.44
CA ILE A 405 -27.97 -14.61 -9.69
C ILE A 405 -29.17 -15.37 -10.24
N ASN A 406 -30.03 -15.91 -9.37
CA ASN A 406 -31.24 -16.60 -9.79
C ASN A 406 -32.50 -15.69 -9.72
N ALA A 407 -33.65 -16.24 -10.10
CA ALA A 407 -34.93 -15.54 -10.12
C ALA A 407 -35.39 -15.05 -8.73
N SER A 408 -35.03 -15.75 -7.64
CA SER A 408 -35.30 -15.31 -6.26
C SER A 408 -34.33 -14.23 -5.78
N ARG A 409 -33.47 -13.71 -6.66
CA ARG A 409 -32.41 -12.73 -6.39
C ARG A 409 -31.39 -13.25 -5.37
N MET A 410 -31.19 -14.55 -5.29
CA MET A 410 -30.06 -15.13 -4.56
C MET A 410 -28.83 -15.00 -5.45
N SER A 411 -27.74 -14.43 -4.94
CA SER A 411 -26.49 -14.32 -5.67
C SER A 411 -25.43 -15.23 -5.08
N VAL A 412 -24.60 -15.78 -5.96
CA VAL A 412 -23.45 -16.60 -5.60
C VAL A 412 -22.27 -16.08 -6.38
N SER A 413 -21.22 -15.70 -5.65
CA SER A 413 -19.96 -15.23 -6.20
C SER A 413 -18.89 -16.23 -5.87
N PHE A 414 -18.22 -16.80 -6.87
CA PHE A 414 -17.12 -17.74 -6.68
C PHE A 414 -15.81 -17.09 -7.09
N LEU A 415 -14.78 -17.29 -6.27
CA LEU A 415 -13.41 -16.83 -6.53
C LEU A 415 -12.54 -17.98 -7.02
N SER A 416 -11.49 -17.67 -7.77
CA SER A 416 -10.53 -18.67 -8.26
C SER A 416 -9.79 -19.43 -7.14
N SER A 417 -9.79 -18.90 -5.92
CA SER A 417 -9.28 -19.55 -4.71
C SER A 417 -10.18 -20.68 -4.17
N GLY A 418 -11.40 -20.80 -4.69
CA GLY A 418 -12.45 -21.67 -4.19
C GLY A 418 -13.30 -21.06 -3.08
N ALA A 419 -12.99 -19.85 -2.63
CA ALA A 419 -13.85 -19.09 -1.74
C ALA A 419 -15.13 -18.65 -2.48
N ALA A 420 -16.23 -18.53 -1.74
CA ALA A 420 -17.50 -18.07 -2.28
C ALA A 420 -18.25 -17.14 -1.33
N THR A 421 -19.00 -16.22 -1.89
CA THR A 421 -19.94 -15.33 -1.19
C THR A 421 -21.36 -15.64 -1.66
N ILE A 422 -22.25 -15.96 -0.73
CA ILE A 422 -23.63 -16.37 -0.98
C ILE A 422 -24.58 -15.38 -0.31
N VAL A 423 -25.35 -14.66 -1.10
CA VAL A 423 -26.35 -13.70 -0.63
C VAL A 423 -27.74 -14.33 -0.74
N GLY A 424 -28.48 -14.35 0.37
CA GLY A 424 -29.86 -14.82 0.43
C GLY A 424 -30.03 -16.25 0.91
N ALA A 425 -28.97 -16.91 1.38
CA ALA A 425 -29.10 -18.16 2.13
C ALA A 425 -29.77 -17.90 3.49
N LYS A 426 -30.61 -18.84 3.92
CA LYS A 426 -31.42 -18.71 5.14
C LYS A 426 -30.56 -18.78 6.40
N ASP A 427 -29.60 -19.69 6.42
CA ASP A 427 -28.72 -20.01 7.53
C ASP A 427 -27.39 -20.62 7.01
N GLU A 428 -26.52 -21.02 7.93
CA GLU A 428 -25.21 -21.60 7.64
C GLU A 428 -25.33 -22.89 6.82
N GLU A 429 -26.28 -23.76 7.18
CA GLU A 429 -26.49 -25.06 6.53
C GLU A 429 -26.94 -24.88 5.08
N ASP A 430 -27.88 -23.96 4.83
CA ASP A 430 -28.36 -23.60 3.50
C ASP A 430 -27.23 -23.01 2.63
N ALA A 431 -26.39 -22.14 3.20
CA ALA A 431 -25.23 -21.59 2.51
C ALA A 431 -24.24 -22.69 2.09
N VAL A 432 -23.93 -23.62 2.99
CA VAL A 432 -23.03 -24.75 2.70
C VAL A 432 -23.64 -25.69 1.65
N ALA A 433 -24.95 -25.95 1.71
CA ALA A 433 -25.64 -26.78 0.73
C ALA A 433 -25.58 -26.17 -0.67
N VAL A 434 -25.82 -24.87 -0.78
CA VAL A 434 -25.71 -24.12 -2.05
C VAL A 434 -24.27 -24.21 -2.59
N TYR A 435 -23.28 -23.92 -1.75
CA TYR A 435 -21.87 -24.02 -2.14
C TYR A 435 -21.51 -25.40 -2.71
N LYS A 436 -21.87 -26.47 -1.99
CA LYS A 436 -21.60 -27.85 -2.42
C LYS A 436 -22.31 -28.20 -3.72
N THR A 437 -23.52 -27.69 -3.93
CA THR A 437 -24.28 -27.92 -5.17
C THR A 437 -23.58 -27.31 -6.39
N PHE A 438 -22.93 -26.16 -6.22
CA PHE A 438 -22.14 -25.56 -7.30
C PHE A 438 -20.80 -26.27 -7.52
N VAL A 439 -20.14 -26.71 -6.46
CA VAL A 439 -18.79 -27.31 -6.54
C VAL A 439 -18.81 -28.79 -6.95
N ASN A 440 -19.86 -29.54 -6.59
CA ASN A 440 -20.02 -30.92 -7.03
C ASN A 440 -20.48 -30.95 -8.50
N GLU A 441 -19.90 -31.83 -9.31
CA GLU A 441 -20.32 -32.03 -10.70
C GLU A 441 -21.79 -32.51 -10.73
N VAL A 442 -22.65 -31.79 -11.47
CA VAL A 442 -24.02 -32.21 -11.83
C VAL A 442 -23.98 -33.04 -13.10
#